data_AF-A0A8W7P4Q9-F1
#
_entry.id   AF-A0A8W7P4Q9-F1
#
_cell.length_a   1.000
_cell.length_b   1.000
_cell.length_c   1.000
_cell.angle_alpha   90.00
_cell.angle_beta   90.00
_cell.angle_gamma   90.00
#
_symmetry.space_group_name_H-M   'P 1'
#
loop_
_entity.id
_entity.type
_entity.pdbx_description
1 polymer ?
#
loop_
_entity_poly.entity_id
_entity_poly.type
_entity_poly.pdbx_seq_one_letter_code
_entity_poly.pdbx_strand_id
1 'polypeptide(L)' 'MARYREWDLQCKVYVGNLGSSASKHEIESAFGKYGPLRNVWVARNPPGFAFISITTSFQIPQPQHEP' A
#
# COMPACT_ATOMS: atom_id res chain seq x y z
N MET A 1 1.80 20.88 15.31
CA MET A 1 0.75 19.83 15.40
C MET A 1 -0.32 20.13 14.36
N ALA A 2 -0.16 19.64 13.13
CA ALA A 2 -1.14 19.83 12.07
C ALA A 2 -2.07 18.59 12.01
N ARG A 3 -3.27 18.76 12.56
CA ARG A 3 -4.43 17.91 12.31
C ARG A 3 -4.95 18.24 10.91
N TYR A 4 -4.78 17.34 9.94
CA TYR A 4 -5.70 17.20 8.81
C TYR A 4 -5.88 15.70 8.55
N ARG A 5 -6.98 15.16 9.11
CA ARG A 5 -7.44 13.79 8.91
C ARG A 5 -8.20 13.74 7.59
N GLU A 6 -7.55 13.56 6.46
CA GLU A 6 -8.26 13.36 5.19
C GLU A 6 -7.38 12.50 4.28
N TRP A 7 -7.62 11.18 4.25
CA TRP A 7 -6.98 10.20 3.36
C TRP A 7 -5.68 10.65 2.67
N ASP A 8 -4.55 10.41 3.33
CA ASP A 8 -3.23 10.73 2.81
C ASP A 8 -3.00 9.99 1.46
N LEU A 9 -3.13 10.71 0.35
CA LEU A 9 -2.94 10.17 -0.99
C LEU A 9 -1.51 9.66 -1.20
N GLN A 10 -0.52 10.12 -0.40
CA GLN A 10 0.85 9.60 -0.47
C GLN A 10 0.92 8.11 -0.10
N CYS A 11 -0.11 7.61 0.57
CA CYS A 11 -0.15 6.24 1.05
C CYS A 11 -1.11 5.32 0.27
N LYS A 12 -1.71 5.82 -0.82
CA LYS A 12 -2.62 5.02 -1.66
C LYS A 12 -1.83 4.36 -2.80
N VAL A 13 -1.63 3.06 -2.71
CA VAL A 13 -0.95 2.26 -3.73
C VAL A 13 -1.99 1.60 -4.63
N TYR A 14 -1.87 1.81 -5.94
CA TYR A 14 -2.62 1.09 -6.96
C TYR A 14 -1.82 -0.16 -7.38
N VAL A 15 -2.50 -1.29 -7.46
CA VAL A 15 -1.92 -2.54 -7.93
C VAL A 15 -2.80 -3.08 -9.07
N GLY A 16 -2.28 -3.01 -10.29
CA GLY A 16 -2.89 -3.57 -11.49
C GLY A 16 -2.27 -4.90 -11.89
N ASN A 17 -2.81 -5.52 -12.94
CA ASN A 17 -2.34 -6.80 -13.48
C ASN A 17 -2.34 -7.93 -12.42
N LEU A 18 -3.23 -7.83 -11.45
CA LEU A 18 -3.44 -8.90 -10.51
C LEU A 18 -4.10 -10.08 -11.23
N GLY A 19 -3.54 -11.28 -11.08
CA GLY A 19 -4.16 -12.48 -11.64
C GLY A 19 -5.57 -12.68 -11.10
N SER A 20 -6.40 -13.46 -11.81
CA SER A 20 -7.81 -13.73 -11.45
C SER A 20 -8.00 -14.26 -10.02
N SER A 21 -6.93 -14.80 -9.41
CA SER A 21 -6.90 -15.36 -8.05
C SER A 21 -6.36 -14.41 -6.99
N ALA A 22 -5.98 -13.18 -7.35
CA ALA A 22 -5.43 -12.22 -6.41
C ALA A 22 -6.43 -11.90 -5.31
N SER A 23 -6.05 -12.24 -4.10
CA SER A 23 -6.90 -12.10 -2.92
C SER A 23 -6.31 -11.06 -1.97
N LYS A 24 -7.15 -10.51 -1.09
CA LYS A 24 -6.72 -9.56 -0.06
C LYS A 24 -5.51 -10.09 0.71
N HIS A 25 -5.51 -11.39 1.01
CA HIS A 25 -4.44 -12.08 1.73
C HIS A 25 -3.09 -12.07 1.00
N GLU A 26 -3.09 -12.34 -0.31
CA GLU A 26 -1.87 -12.31 -1.15
C GLU A 26 -1.26 -10.90 -1.14
N ILE A 27 -2.12 -9.89 -1.28
CA ILE A 27 -1.71 -8.49 -1.22
C ILE A 27 -1.20 -8.13 0.17
N GLU A 28 -1.90 -8.57 1.23
CA GLU A 28 -1.46 -8.32 2.60
C GLU A 28 -0.09 -8.93 2.89
N SER A 29 0.15 -10.15 2.41
CA SER A 29 1.43 -10.85 2.53
C SER A 29 2.53 -10.14 1.72
N ALA A 30 2.27 -9.81 0.46
CA ALA A 30 3.25 -9.17 -0.43
C ALA A 30 3.68 -7.77 0.05
N PHE A 31 2.74 -7.00 0.62
CA PHE A 31 2.99 -5.65 1.12
C PHE A 31 3.33 -5.58 2.61
N GLY A 32 3.17 -6.67 3.36
CA GLY A 32 3.51 -6.73 4.79
C GLY A 32 4.98 -6.39 5.08
N LYS A 33 5.88 -6.62 4.12
CA LYS A 33 7.29 -6.22 4.22
C LYS A 33 7.53 -4.71 4.25
N TYR A 34 6.60 -3.92 3.73
CA TYR A 34 6.67 -2.45 3.75
C TYR A 34 6.05 -1.83 5.01
N GLY A 35 5.39 -2.64 5.83
CA GLY A 35 4.80 -2.22 7.10
C GLY A 35 3.30 -2.47 7.20
N PRO A 36 2.65 -1.95 8.26
CA PRO A 36 1.25 -2.20 8.55
C PRO A 36 0.34 -1.60 7.47
N LEU A 37 -0.43 -2.47 6.83
CA LEU A 37 -1.45 -2.12 5.86
C LEU A 37 -2.67 -1.60 6.60
N ARG A 38 -3.06 -0.36 6.29
CA ARG A 38 -4.19 0.32 6.91
C ARG A 38 -5.52 -0.16 6.33
N ASN A 39 -5.55 -0.37 5.02
CA ASN A 39 -6.72 -0.87 4.31
C ASN A 39 -6.30 -1.58 3.02
N VAL A 40 -6.93 -2.71 2.69
CA VAL A 40 -6.72 -3.41 1.42
C VAL A 40 -8.06 -3.67 0.79
N TRP A 41 -8.24 -3.19 -0.44
CA TRP A 41 -9.43 -3.34 -1.23
C TRP A 41 -9.08 -4.01 -2.55
N VAL A 42 -9.71 -5.15 -2.85
CA VAL A 42 -9.50 -5.89 -4.09
C VAL A 42 -10.73 -5.76 -4.95
N ALA A 43 -10.54 -5.34 -6.20
CA ALA A 43 -11.62 -5.23 -7.14
C ALA A 43 -12.04 -6.58 -7.69
N ARG A 44 -13.35 -6.76 -7.80
CA ARG A 44 -13.95 -7.96 -8.40
C ARG A 44 -14.70 -7.68 -9.69
N ASN A 45 -14.96 -6.40 -10.02
CA ASN A 45 -15.62 -6.02 -11.25
C ASN A 45 -15.17 -4.61 -11.73
N PRO A 46 -14.27 -4.51 -12.74
CA PRO A 46 -13.54 -5.61 -13.37
C PRO A 46 -12.58 -6.34 -12.40
N PRO A 47 -12.28 -7.63 -12.60
CA PRO A 47 -11.25 -8.33 -11.83
C PRO A 47 -9.85 -7.88 -12.25
N GLY A 48 -8.88 -7.98 -11.33
CA GLY A 48 -7.45 -7.79 -11.64
C GLY A 48 -6.85 -6.44 -11.23
N PHE A 49 -7.51 -5.70 -10.36
CA PHE A 49 -6.95 -4.51 -9.73
C PHE A 49 -7.23 -4.48 -8.23
N ALA A 50 -6.39 -3.76 -7.48
CA ALA A 50 -6.56 -3.52 -6.06
C ALA A 50 -6.03 -2.14 -5.67
N PHE A 51 -6.57 -1.64 -4.56
CA PHE A 51 -6.12 -0.43 -3.90
C PHE A 51 -5.72 -0.74 -2.47
N ILE A 52 -4.57 -0.22 -2.09
CA ILE A 52 -3.98 -0.43 -0.76
C ILE A 52 -3.74 0.92 -0.13
N SER A 53 -4.00 1.02 1.16
CA SER A 53 -3.61 2.16 1.98
C SER A 53 -2.59 1.69 2.99
N ILE A 54 -1.36 2.18 2.89
CA ILE A 54 -0.32 1.93 3.89
C ILE A 54 -0.35 3.02 4.97
N THR A 55 0.15 2.73 6.16
CA THR A 55 0.49 3.82 7.09
C THR A 55 1.93 4.18 6.80
N THR A 56 2.16 5.34 6.16
CA THR A 56 3.52 5.87 5.97
C THR A 56 4.16 6.10 7.33
N SER A 57 5.01 5.17 7.69
CA SER A 57 6.28 5.43 8.38
C SER A 57 7.36 4.58 7.71
N PHE A 58 7.33 4.51 6.37
CA PHE A 58 8.45 3.94 5.63
C PHE A 58 9.46 5.06 5.45
N GLN A 59 10.42 5.18 6.38
CA GLN A 59 11.65 5.89 6.07
C GLN A 59 12.27 5.16 4.89
N ILE A 60 12.24 5.76 3.70
CA ILE A 60 13.22 5.41 2.67
C ILE A 60 14.57 5.62 3.38
N PRO A 61 15.39 4.57 3.60
CA PRO A 61 16.70 4.79 4.18
C PRO A 61 17.41 5.74 3.23
N GLN A 62 17.65 6.96 3.70
CA GLN A 62 18.50 7.91 2.98
C GLN A 62 19.78 7.13 2.69
N PRO A 63 20.21 6.99 1.41
CA PRO A 63 21.52 6.44 1.14
C PRO A 63 22.49 7.30 1.95
N GLN A 64 23.13 6.67 2.93
CA GLN A 64 23.99 7.38 3.86
C GLN A 64 25.07 8.02 3.00
N HIS A 65 24.98 9.34 2.85
CA HIS A 65 26.10 10.13 2.36
C HIS A 65 27.10 10.15 3.52
N GLU A 66 27.79 9.03 3.68
CA GLU A 66 29.02 8.94 4.45
C GLU A 66 30.09 9.78 3.70
N PRO A 67 31.00 10.39 4.46
CA PRO A 67 31.22 11.85 4.52
C PRO A 67 31.92 12.48 3.32
#